data_AF-A0A7X2H515-F1
#
_entry.id   AF-A0A7X2H515-F1
#
_cell.length_a   1.000
_cell.length_b   1.000
_cell.length_c   1.000
_cell.angle_alpha   90.00
_cell.angle_beta   90.00
_cell.angle_gamma   90.00
#
_symmetry.space_group_name_H-M   'P 1'
#
loop_
_entity.id
_entity.type
_entity.pdbx_description
1 polymer ?
#
loop_
_entity_poly.entity_id
_entity_poly.type
_entity_poly.pdbx_seq_one_letter_code
_entity_poly.pdbx_strand_id
1 'polypeptide(L)' 'MNYHFHPSPRPSSLEMLTNEQLLNIYELAVDAKASADFIEIIRNVLNSRDMRL' A
#
# COMPACT_ATOMS: atom_id res chain seq x y z
N MET A 1 -16.49 -7.92 -22.82
CA MET A 1 -16.52 -6.99 -21.67
C MET A 1 -15.25 -6.16 -21.74
N ASN A 2 -15.32 -4.98 -22.35
CA ASN A 2 -14.18 -4.05 -22.40
C ASN A 2 -14.11 -3.34 -21.04
N TYR A 3 -13.45 -3.95 -20.06
CA TYR A 3 -13.16 -3.30 -18.79
C TYR A 3 -12.01 -2.33 -19.04
N HIS A 4 -12.34 -1.10 -19.45
CA HIS A 4 -11.36 -0.04 -19.50
C HIS A 4 -10.98 0.29 -18.06
N PHE A 5 -9.85 -0.24 -17.60
CA PHE A 5 -9.25 0.14 -16.33
C PHE A 5 -8.76 1.58 -16.50
N HIS A 6 -9.58 2.54 -16.10
CA HIS A 6 -9.16 3.92 -15.93
C HIS A 6 -8.58 4.00 -14.51
N PRO A 7 -7.25 3.98 -14.31
CA PRO A 7 -6.70 4.26 -12.98
C PRO A 7 -7.24 5.62 -12.57
N SER A 8 -7.78 5.70 -11.35
CA SER A 8 -8.22 6.99 -10.83
C SER A 8 -7.03 7.95 -10.89
N PRO A 9 -7.19 9.18 -11.40
CA PRO A 9 -6.11 10.17 -11.41
C PRO A 9 -5.71 10.59 -9.99
N ARG A 10 -6.51 10.18 -8.99
CA ARG A 10 -6.26 10.40 -7.59
C ARG A 10 -5.43 9.24 -7.04
N PRO A 11 -4.30 9.50 -6.38
CA PRO A 11 -3.55 8.48 -5.66
C PRO A 11 -4.46 7.85 -4.60
N SER A 12 -4.34 6.55 -4.41
CA SER A 12 -5.01 5.86 -3.30
C SER A 12 -4.54 6.43 -1.96
N SER A 13 -5.34 6.27 -0.91
CA SER A 13 -4.98 6.78 0.42
C SER A 13 -3.62 6.24 0.91
N LEU A 14 -3.25 5.01 0.53
CA LEU A 14 -1.94 4.42 0.84
C LEU A 14 -0.81 5.03 0.01
N GLU A 15 -1.07 5.47 -1.22
CA GLU A 15 -0.09 6.16 -2.08
C GLU A 15 0.20 7.60 -1.62
N MET A 16 -0.73 8.21 -0.87
CA MET A 16 -0.55 9.55 -0.33
C MET A 16 0.31 9.61 0.94
N LEU A 17 0.54 8.47 1.60
CA LEU A 17 1.36 8.39 2.81
C LEU A 17 2.84 8.54 2.48
N THR A 18 3.62 9.15 3.38
CA THR A 18 5.08 9.08 3.29
C THR A 18 5.57 7.65 3.56
N ASN A 19 6.81 7.36 3.18
CA ASN A 19 7.40 6.04 3.44
C ASN A 19 7.45 5.72 4.94
N GLU A 20 7.76 6.72 5.77
CA GLU A 20 7.78 6.58 7.24
C GLU A 20 6.38 6.28 7.81
N GLN A 21 5.35 6.99 7.34
CA GLN A 21 3.97 6.74 7.77
C GLN A 21 3.49 5.35 7.36
N LEU A 22 3.81 4.93 6.14
CA LEU A 22 3.42 3.62 5.62
C LEU A 22 4.16 2.49 6.35
N LEU A 23 5.44 2.68 6.69
CA LEU A 23 6.22 1.74 7.50
C LEU A 23 5.66 1.61 8.92
N ASN A 24 5.34 2.73 9.58
CA ASN A 24 4.73 2.69 10.90
C ASN A 24 3.38 1.97 10.90
N ILE A 25 2.55 2.18 9.87
CA ILE A 25 1.27 1.45 9.73
C ILE A 25 1.52 -0.05 9.52
N TYR A 26 2.54 -0.43 8.74
CA TYR A 26 2.92 -1.84 8.56
C TYR A 26 3.31 -2.49 9.90
N GLU A 27 4.16 -1.83 10.69
CA GLU A 27 4.59 -2.33 12.01
C GLU A 27 3.41 -2.50 12.97
N LEU A 28 2.53 -1.48 13.04
CA LEU A 28 1.31 -1.54 13.85
C LEU A 28 0.37 -2.67 13.41
N ALA A 29 0.24 -2.89 12.10
CA ALA A 29 -0.62 -3.95 11.56
C ALA A 29 -0.09 -5.35 11.92
N VAL A 30 1.23 -5.54 11.91
CA VAL A 30 1.88 -6.79 12.32
C VAL A 30 1.71 -7.02 13.83
N ASP A 31 1.96 -6.01 14.65
CA ASP A 31 1.83 -6.11 16.11
C ASP A 31 0.38 -6.38 16.54
N ALA A 32 -0.58 -5.70 15.91
CA ALA A 32 -2.01 -5.89 16.14
C ALA A 32 -2.56 -7.22 15.58
N LYS A 33 -1.74 -8.03 14.90
CA LYS A 33 -2.17 -9.25 14.19
C LYS A 33 -3.34 -8.99 13.24
N ALA A 34 -3.26 -7.91 12.48
CA ALA A 34 -4.23 -7.58 11.45
C ALA A 34 -4.32 -8.70 10.40
N SER A 35 -5.34 -8.65 9.53
CA SER A 35 -5.51 -9.67 8.49
C SER A 35 -4.28 -9.76 7.60
N ALA A 36 -3.93 -10.99 7.19
CA ALA A 36 -2.79 -11.24 6.33
C ALA A 36 -2.89 -10.46 5.00
N ASP A 37 -4.10 -10.39 4.42
CA ASP A 37 -4.37 -9.61 3.21
C ASP A 37 -4.03 -8.11 3.38
N PHE A 38 -4.38 -7.53 4.53
CA PHE A 38 -4.09 -6.12 4.80
C PHE A 38 -2.59 -5.86 4.90
N ILE A 39 -1.88 -6.72 5.63
CA ILE A 39 -0.42 -6.65 5.78
C ILE A 39 0.26 -6.80 4.41
N GLU A 40 -0.23 -7.71 3.57
CA GLU A 40 0.30 -7.95 2.22
C GLU A 40 0.08 -6.74 1.29
N ILE A 41 -1.09 -6.10 1.35
CA ILE A 41 -1.37 -4.88 0.58
C ILE A 41 -0.36 -3.78 0.92
N ILE A 42 -0.13 -3.52 2.21
CA ILE A 42 0.83 -2.48 2.63
C ILE A 42 2.25 -2.82 2.18
N ARG A 43 2.66 -4.09 2.33
CA ARG A 43 3.98 -4.58 1.87
C ARG A 43 4.16 -4.38 0.37
N ASN A 44 3.13 -4.68 -0.43
CA ASN A 44 3.18 -4.51 -1.87
C ASN A 44 3.31 -3.04 -2.27
N VAL A 45 2.66 -2.12 -1.55
CA VAL A 45 2.81 -0.67 -1.78
C VAL A 45 4.21 -0.20 -1.40
N LEU A 46 4.78 -0.65 -0.28
CA LEU A 46 6.16 -0.36 0.13
C LEU A 46 7.16 -0.82 -0.94
N ASN A 47 7.05 -2.08 -1.39
CA ASN A 47 7.94 -2.66 -2.39
C ASN A 47 7.83 -1.94 -3.76
N SER A 48 6.62 -1.56 -4.17
CA SER A 48 6.40 -0.86 -5.44
C SER A 48 7.05 0.52 -5.47
N ARG A 49 7.27 1.15 -4.31
CA ARG A 49 7.95 2.45 -4.19
C ARG A 49 9.47 2.32 -4.19
N ASP A 50 9.99 1.24 -3.62
CA ASP A 50 11.43 0.96 -3.56
C ASP A 50 12.00 0.48 -4.91
N MET A 51 11.16 -0.13 -5.77
CA MET A 51 11.52 -0.52 -7.15
C MET A 51 11.75 0.65 -8.13
N ARG A 52 11.85 1.90 -7.65
CA ARG A 52 12.28 3.08 -8.43
C ARG A 52 13.78 3.40 -8.24
N LEU A 53 14.61 2.38 -8.06
CA LEU A 53 16.07 2.47 -8.17
C LEU A 53 16.53 2.31 -9.61
#